data_AF-A0AAD7DV56-F1
#
_entry.id   AF-A0AAD7DV56-F1
#
_cell.length_a   1.000
_cell.length_b   1.000
_cell.length_c   1.000
_cell.angle_alpha   90.00
_cell.angle_beta   90.00
_cell.angle_gamma   90.00
#
_symmetry.space_group_name_H-M   'P 1'
#
loop_
_entity.id
_entity.type
_entity.pdbx_description
1 polymer ?
#
loop_
_entity_poly.entity_id
_entity_poly.type
_entity_poly.pdbx_seq_one_letter_code
_entity_poly.pdbx_strand_id
1 'polypeptide(L)'
;MDEPMLAPSSNRFVLFPLQYPDIWDMYKAAQTTFWTAEDIHLASDLEQWESQMLESDRAFVSQILGILAVSDGFRNEMGVRRFATDIQVAEARCFYGFQAMIQNVHSEMYALLIDTYIRDRGHRRDLLKCIESLPSMVLKATWTRERVAEAETPLCDRLVAFAAVQGIFRASSFASVLWLKTRGLMPGLALCTERISRDESLHTDFACLILGPLHSRPSPDRIQFVVKEAVEVERLFVHEALPVDSIGLNAIWMGHYIEFVADRLLVRMGCDKVYNTPNPFDFVVIPALAGSRNFELSEYSRPKRVKENTQFTVDEDF
;
A
#
# COMPACT_ATOMS: atom_id res chain seq x y z
N MET A 1 -14.41 -1.87 25.23
CA MET A 1 -14.05 -0.52 25.73
C MET A 1 -14.44 0.47 24.65
N ASP A 2 -14.90 1.65 25.04
CA ASP A 2 -15.23 2.71 24.08
C ASP A 2 -13.95 3.26 23.46
N GLU A 3 -13.81 3.12 22.14
CA GLU A 3 -12.69 3.65 21.37
C GLU A 3 -13.03 5.07 20.88
N PRO A 4 -12.30 6.12 21.32
CA PRO A 4 -12.61 7.51 20.92
C PRO A 4 -12.59 7.72 19.41
N MET A 5 -11.73 6.99 18.67
CA MET A 5 -11.64 7.10 17.22
C MET A 5 -12.88 6.55 16.48
N LEU A 6 -13.70 5.74 17.15
CA LEU A 6 -14.94 5.17 16.62
C LEU A 6 -16.19 5.94 17.10
N ALA A 7 -16.04 6.83 18.08
CA ALA A 7 -17.16 7.54 18.66
C ALA A 7 -17.82 8.46 17.60
N PRO A 8 -19.15 8.40 17.41
CA PRO A 8 -19.85 9.28 16.47
C PRO A 8 -19.54 10.75 16.78
N SER A 9 -19.03 11.47 15.80
CA SER A 9 -18.76 12.89 15.92
C SER A 9 -19.92 13.69 15.31
N SER A 10 -20.84 14.17 16.14
CA SER A 10 -21.95 15.03 15.69
C SER A 10 -21.57 16.52 15.57
N ASN A 11 -20.41 16.93 16.09
CA ASN A 11 -20.10 18.34 16.37
C ASN A 11 -18.88 18.90 15.63
N ARG A 12 -18.39 18.22 14.57
CA ARG A 12 -17.16 18.64 13.85
C ARG A 12 -17.40 18.86 12.36
N PHE A 13 -18.28 19.80 12.03
CA PHE A 13 -18.46 20.29 10.65
C PHE A 13 -17.30 21.16 10.16
N VAL A 14 -16.47 21.66 11.09
CA VAL A 14 -15.28 22.46 10.80
C VAL A 14 -14.05 21.67 11.22
N LEU A 15 -13.09 21.54 10.29
CA LEU A 15 -11.89 20.72 10.51
C LEU A 15 -10.98 21.29 11.61
N PHE A 16 -10.90 22.62 11.74
CA PHE A 16 -10.05 23.28 12.72
C PHE A 16 -10.79 23.55 14.05
N PRO A 17 -10.07 23.53 15.19
CA PRO A 17 -8.65 23.16 15.35
C PRO A 17 -8.41 21.65 15.17
N LEU A 18 -7.19 21.28 14.74
CA LEU A 18 -6.80 19.88 14.60
C LEU A 18 -6.73 19.22 15.98
N GLN A 19 -7.32 18.03 16.10
CA GLN A 19 -7.26 17.19 17.30
C GLN A 19 -6.13 16.16 17.20
N TYR A 20 -5.78 15.74 15.98
CA TYR A 20 -4.70 14.79 15.73
C TYR A 20 -3.70 15.37 14.70
N PRO A 21 -2.77 16.25 15.13
CA PRO A 21 -1.78 16.86 14.24
C PRO A 21 -0.93 15.83 13.50
N ASP A 22 -0.49 14.76 14.16
CA ASP A 22 0.35 13.73 13.54
C ASP A 22 -0.36 12.99 12.38
N ILE A 23 -1.68 12.74 12.53
CA ILE A 23 -2.53 12.15 11.47
C ILE A 23 -2.64 13.14 10.30
N TRP A 24 -2.82 14.42 10.62
CA TRP A 24 -2.89 15.47 9.60
C TRP A 24 -1.57 15.65 8.85
N ASP A 25 -0.44 15.55 9.52
CA ASP A 25 0.89 15.62 8.91
C ASP A 25 1.12 14.45 7.95
N MET A 26 0.67 13.23 8.29
CA MET A 26 0.66 12.11 7.34
C MET A 26 -0.25 12.35 6.14
N TYR A 27 -1.42 12.97 6.33
CA TYR A 27 -2.27 13.37 5.21
C TYR A 27 -1.55 14.39 4.31
N LYS A 28 -0.89 15.39 4.89
CA LYS A 28 -0.10 16.36 4.11
C LYS A 28 1.06 15.69 3.38
N ALA A 29 1.75 14.76 4.01
CA ALA A 29 2.79 13.96 3.36
C ALA A 29 2.22 13.20 2.14
N ALA A 30 1.06 12.54 2.29
CA ALA A 30 0.40 11.87 1.17
C ALA A 30 -0.02 12.86 0.05
N GLN A 31 -0.52 14.04 0.39
CA GLN A 31 -0.85 15.06 -0.62
C GLN A 31 0.37 15.49 -1.45
N THR A 32 1.56 15.56 -0.84
CA THR A 32 2.79 15.93 -1.58
C THR A 32 3.25 14.87 -2.57
N THR A 33 2.71 13.65 -2.50
CA THR A 33 3.08 12.53 -3.36
C THR A 33 2.09 12.30 -4.51
N PHE A 34 1.10 13.17 -4.69
CA PHE A 34 0.12 13.07 -5.78
C PHE A 34 0.77 12.89 -7.16
N TRP A 35 0.16 12.03 -7.97
CA TRP A 35 0.53 11.75 -9.36
C TRP A 35 -0.68 11.20 -10.12
N THR A 36 -0.61 11.23 -11.45
CA THR A 36 -1.63 10.61 -12.34
C THR A 36 -0.98 9.59 -13.28
N ALA A 37 -1.81 8.73 -13.88
CA ALA A 37 -1.30 7.69 -14.79
C ALA A 37 -0.55 8.28 -16.00
N GLU A 38 -0.94 9.47 -16.47
CA GLU A 38 -0.33 10.17 -17.61
C GLU A 38 1.12 10.63 -17.35
N ASP A 39 1.52 10.74 -16.09
CA ASP A 39 2.91 11.04 -15.73
C ASP A 39 3.87 9.89 -16.07
N ILE A 40 3.36 8.70 -16.42
CA ILE A 40 4.15 7.52 -16.75
C ILE A 40 4.20 7.34 -18.27
N HIS A 41 5.39 7.54 -18.86
CA HIS A 41 5.62 7.35 -20.29
C HIS A 41 5.94 5.88 -20.61
N LEU A 42 5.08 5.23 -21.41
CA LEU A 42 5.20 3.81 -21.76
C LEU A 42 5.77 3.52 -23.16
N ALA A 43 6.21 4.56 -23.90
CA ALA A 43 6.68 4.40 -25.27
C ALA A 43 7.92 3.49 -25.36
N SER A 44 8.93 3.73 -24.51
CA SER A 44 10.13 2.90 -24.44
C SER A 44 9.83 1.49 -23.96
N ASP A 45 8.92 1.33 -23.01
CA ASP A 45 8.49 0.00 -22.53
C ASP A 45 7.89 -0.83 -23.66
N LEU A 46 7.06 -0.23 -24.50
CA LEU A 46 6.44 -0.92 -25.62
C LEU A 46 7.48 -1.37 -26.65
N GLU A 47 8.47 -0.53 -26.95
CA GLU A 47 9.59 -0.89 -27.83
C GLU A 47 10.39 -2.07 -27.26
N GLN A 48 10.72 -2.02 -25.96
CA GLN A 48 11.45 -3.08 -25.28
C GLN A 48 10.64 -4.39 -25.25
N TRP A 49 9.34 -4.29 -24.96
CA TRP A 49 8.41 -5.41 -24.95
C TRP A 49 8.41 -6.18 -26.27
N GLU A 50 8.28 -5.46 -27.39
CA GLU A 50 8.16 -6.05 -28.72
C GLU A 50 9.49 -6.59 -29.26
N SER A 51 10.60 -5.89 -29.01
CA SER A 51 11.86 -6.13 -29.75
C SER A 51 13.05 -6.58 -28.90
N GLN A 52 13.04 -6.37 -27.59
CA GLN A 52 14.22 -6.61 -26.73
C GLN A 52 14.00 -7.69 -25.67
N MET A 53 12.76 -7.86 -25.20
CA MET A 53 12.46 -8.82 -24.13
C MET A 53 12.42 -10.26 -24.62
N LEU A 54 12.90 -11.16 -23.76
CA LEU A 54 12.71 -12.60 -23.92
C LEU A 54 11.23 -12.96 -23.71
N GLU A 55 10.79 -14.05 -24.33
CA GLU A 55 9.42 -14.55 -24.15
C GLU A 55 9.13 -14.91 -22.69
N SER A 56 10.12 -15.47 -21.98
CA SER A 56 10.02 -15.77 -20.55
C SER A 56 9.83 -14.51 -19.70
N ASP A 57 10.57 -13.43 -20.00
CA ASP A 57 10.41 -12.15 -19.29
C ASP A 57 9.04 -11.53 -19.58
N ARG A 58 8.54 -11.61 -20.82
CA ARG A 58 7.18 -11.15 -21.16
C ARG A 58 6.09 -11.97 -20.47
N ALA A 59 6.26 -13.28 -20.39
CA ALA A 59 5.33 -14.16 -19.67
C ALA A 59 5.29 -13.81 -18.18
N PHE A 60 6.46 -13.60 -17.56
CA PHE A 60 6.58 -13.17 -16.18
C PHE A 60 5.92 -11.81 -15.95
N VAL A 61 6.21 -10.81 -16.80
CA VAL A 61 5.63 -9.46 -16.69
C VAL A 61 4.11 -9.49 -16.91
N SER A 62 3.61 -10.32 -17.81
CA SER A 62 2.15 -10.52 -17.97
C SER A 62 1.52 -11.07 -16.70
N GLN A 63 2.12 -12.11 -16.12
CA GLN A 63 1.63 -12.76 -14.91
C GLN A 63 1.63 -11.81 -13.71
N ILE A 64 2.74 -11.10 -13.47
CA ILE A 64 2.86 -10.18 -12.33
C ILE A 64 1.92 -8.98 -12.45
N LEU A 65 1.71 -8.45 -13.67
CA LEU A 65 0.73 -7.38 -13.89
C LEU A 65 -0.69 -7.85 -13.62
N GLY A 66 -1.06 -9.05 -14.09
CA GLY A 66 -2.36 -9.63 -13.78
C GLY A 66 -2.55 -9.85 -12.29
N ILE A 67 -1.53 -10.33 -11.57
CA ILE A 67 -1.56 -10.50 -10.11
C ILE A 67 -1.77 -9.16 -9.42
N LEU A 68 -1.02 -8.13 -9.81
CA LEU A 68 -1.10 -6.80 -9.21
C LEU A 68 -2.47 -6.16 -9.43
N ALA A 69 -3.04 -6.31 -10.65
CA ALA A 69 -4.36 -5.82 -11.00
C ALA A 69 -5.48 -6.52 -10.22
N VAL A 70 -5.50 -7.86 -10.19
CA VAL A 70 -6.47 -8.65 -9.42
C VAL A 70 -6.35 -8.33 -7.93
N SER A 71 -5.13 -8.21 -7.42
CA SER A 71 -4.87 -7.84 -6.03
C SER A 71 -5.39 -6.45 -5.68
N ASP A 72 -5.34 -5.49 -6.60
CA ASP A 72 -5.85 -4.13 -6.37
C ASP A 72 -7.37 -4.10 -6.22
N GLY A 73 -8.07 -4.83 -7.10
CA GLY A 73 -9.53 -4.91 -7.11
C GLY A 73 -10.12 -5.28 -5.75
N PHE A 74 -9.74 -6.44 -5.19
CA PHE A 74 -10.35 -6.88 -3.93
C PHE A 74 -9.89 -6.06 -2.71
N ARG A 75 -8.67 -5.47 -2.70
CA ARG A 75 -8.22 -4.64 -1.58
C ARG A 75 -9.02 -3.34 -1.45
N ASN A 76 -9.28 -2.68 -2.57
CA ASN A 76 -10.05 -1.42 -2.59
C ASN A 76 -11.47 -1.66 -2.07
N GLU A 77 -12.05 -2.81 -2.38
CA GLU A 77 -13.37 -3.22 -1.88
C GLU A 77 -13.35 -3.65 -0.41
N MET A 78 -12.31 -4.36 0.05
CA MET A 78 -12.29 -5.00 1.36
C MET A 78 -11.61 -4.19 2.49
N GLY A 79 -10.86 -3.13 2.17
CA GLY A 79 -10.05 -2.38 3.13
C GLY A 79 -10.47 -0.91 3.32
N VAL A 80 -10.04 -0.04 2.41
CA VAL A 80 -10.01 1.42 2.62
C VAL A 80 -11.39 2.01 2.87
N ARG A 81 -12.39 1.61 2.08
CA ARG A 81 -13.77 2.09 2.25
C ARG A 81 -14.32 1.83 3.64
N ARG A 82 -13.95 0.70 4.23
CA ARG A 82 -14.40 0.30 5.54
C ARG A 82 -13.75 1.10 6.65
N PHE A 83 -12.42 1.24 6.64
CA PHE A 83 -11.72 2.06 7.63
C PHE A 83 -12.14 3.53 7.55
N ALA A 84 -12.39 4.05 6.34
CA ALA A 84 -12.92 5.40 6.14
C ALA A 84 -14.33 5.60 6.72
N THR A 85 -15.11 4.51 6.86
CA THR A 85 -16.47 4.52 7.41
C THR A 85 -16.45 4.31 8.92
N ASP A 86 -15.63 3.38 9.41
CA ASP A 86 -15.55 3.03 10.83
C ASP A 86 -14.92 4.16 11.65
N ILE A 87 -13.81 4.74 11.17
CA ILE A 87 -13.06 5.78 11.89
C ILE A 87 -13.74 7.14 11.71
N GLN A 88 -14.15 7.74 12.82
CA GLN A 88 -14.89 9.01 12.85
C GLN A 88 -13.98 10.24 12.91
N VAL A 89 -12.67 10.06 13.11
CA VAL A 89 -11.68 11.14 13.17
C VAL A 89 -11.57 11.84 11.81
N ALA A 90 -11.85 13.15 11.77
CA ALA A 90 -11.87 13.94 10.54
C ALA A 90 -10.53 13.92 9.78
N GLU A 91 -9.40 14.07 10.49
CA GLU A 91 -8.06 14.02 9.90
C GLU A 91 -7.78 12.66 9.24
N ALA A 92 -8.21 11.56 9.86
CA ALA A 92 -8.01 10.22 9.32
C ALA A 92 -8.89 9.98 8.10
N ARG A 93 -10.13 10.49 8.11
CA ARG A 93 -11.02 10.44 6.93
C ARG A 93 -10.45 11.23 5.75
N CYS A 94 -9.76 12.35 5.99
CA CYS A 94 -9.04 13.06 4.93
C CYS A 94 -7.91 12.20 4.33
N PHE A 95 -7.12 11.51 5.17
CA PHE A 95 -6.11 10.55 4.70
C PHE A 95 -6.74 9.44 3.86
N TYR A 96 -7.75 8.74 4.40
CA TYR A 96 -8.39 7.64 3.67
C TYR A 96 -9.09 8.10 2.38
N GLY A 97 -9.61 9.33 2.34
CA GLY A 97 -10.14 9.92 1.10
C GLY A 97 -9.06 10.07 0.03
N PHE A 98 -7.86 10.53 0.41
CA PHE A 98 -6.72 10.59 -0.51
C PHE A 98 -6.22 9.19 -0.90
N GLN A 99 -6.12 8.28 0.06
CA GLN A 99 -5.75 6.88 -0.19
C GLN A 99 -6.71 6.21 -1.18
N ALA A 100 -8.03 6.41 -1.03
CA ALA A 100 -9.01 5.86 -1.95
C ALA A 100 -8.85 6.44 -3.36
N MET A 101 -8.55 7.75 -3.47
CA MET A 101 -8.30 8.39 -4.76
C MET A 101 -7.02 7.83 -5.41
N ILE A 102 -5.90 7.75 -4.68
CA ILE A 102 -4.64 7.28 -5.27
C ILE A 102 -4.69 5.80 -5.63
N GLN A 103 -5.45 4.99 -4.89
CA GLN A 103 -5.71 3.60 -5.26
C GLN A 103 -6.48 3.46 -6.57
N ASN A 104 -7.38 4.40 -6.91
CA ASN A 104 -8.00 4.41 -8.23
C ASN A 104 -6.98 4.70 -9.34
N VAL A 105 -6.00 5.59 -9.08
CA VAL A 105 -4.88 5.83 -10.01
C VAL A 105 -4.03 4.57 -10.16
N HIS A 106 -3.80 3.81 -9.09
CA HIS A 106 -3.09 2.53 -9.16
C HIS A 106 -3.84 1.52 -10.04
N SER A 107 -5.15 1.36 -9.81
CA SER A 107 -6.02 0.49 -10.62
C SER A 107 -6.01 0.87 -12.10
N GLU A 108 -6.14 2.16 -12.41
CA GLU A 108 -6.05 2.68 -13.78
C GLU A 108 -4.68 2.38 -14.41
N MET A 109 -3.60 2.64 -13.69
CA MET A 109 -2.24 2.42 -14.17
C MET A 109 -1.98 0.94 -14.48
N TYR A 110 -2.43 0.01 -13.64
CA TYR A 110 -2.33 -1.42 -13.95
C TYR A 110 -3.16 -1.81 -15.19
N ALA A 111 -4.37 -1.27 -15.34
CA ALA A 111 -5.19 -1.50 -16.52
C ALA A 111 -4.50 -0.98 -17.80
N LEU A 112 -3.89 0.21 -17.74
CA LEU A 112 -3.12 0.79 -18.85
C LEU A 112 -1.88 -0.05 -19.20
N LEU A 113 -1.11 -0.52 -18.20
CA LEU A 113 0.05 -1.39 -18.42
C LEU A 113 -0.38 -2.70 -19.13
N ILE A 114 -1.44 -3.33 -18.63
CA ILE A 114 -1.99 -4.56 -19.24
C ILE A 114 -2.48 -4.30 -20.66
N ASP A 115 -3.22 -3.21 -20.89
CA ASP A 115 -3.75 -2.89 -22.23
C ASP A 115 -2.64 -2.56 -23.22
N THR A 116 -1.58 -1.89 -22.77
CA THR A 116 -0.42 -1.50 -23.58
C THR A 116 0.40 -2.71 -24.02
N TYR A 117 0.73 -3.62 -23.11
CA TYR A 117 1.64 -4.73 -23.40
C TYR A 117 0.91 -5.97 -23.94
N ILE A 118 -0.28 -6.27 -23.41
CA ILE A 118 -1.02 -7.50 -23.72
C ILE A 118 -2.18 -7.14 -24.66
N ARG A 119 -1.89 -7.01 -25.97
CA ARG A 119 -2.87 -6.53 -26.95
C ARG A 119 -4.02 -7.51 -27.23
N ASP A 120 -3.77 -8.82 -27.12
CA ASP A 120 -4.80 -9.83 -27.38
C ASP A 120 -5.83 -9.87 -26.23
N ARG A 121 -7.08 -9.48 -26.53
CA ARG A 121 -8.16 -9.41 -25.54
C ARG A 121 -8.56 -10.77 -24.99
N GLY A 122 -8.47 -11.84 -25.79
CA GLY A 122 -8.78 -13.19 -25.34
C GLY A 122 -7.77 -13.66 -24.31
N HIS A 123 -6.49 -13.51 -24.65
CA HIS A 123 -5.35 -13.82 -23.79
C HIS A 123 -5.40 -13.03 -22.48
N ARG A 124 -5.68 -11.71 -22.53
CA ARG A 124 -5.87 -10.89 -21.31
C ARG A 124 -6.93 -11.47 -20.38
N ARG A 125 -8.11 -11.78 -20.91
CA ARG A 125 -9.22 -12.30 -20.13
C ARG A 125 -8.86 -13.64 -19.50
N ASP A 126 -8.24 -14.52 -20.28
CA ASP A 126 -7.92 -15.87 -19.84
C ASP A 126 -6.78 -15.85 -18.79
N LEU A 127 -5.81 -14.93 -18.95
CA LEU A 127 -4.76 -14.64 -17.96
C LEU A 127 -5.35 -14.18 -16.62
N LEU A 128 -6.23 -13.17 -16.62
CA LEU A 128 -6.84 -12.65 -15.39
C LEU A 128 -7.69 -13.71 -14.68
N LYS A 129 -8.50 -14.47 -15.42
CA LYS A 129 -9.27 -15.59 -14.86
C LYS A 129 -8.38 -16.67 -14.25
N CYS A 130 -7.28 -16.99 -14.91
CA CYS A 130 -6.32 -17.96 -14.39
C CYS A 130 -5.75 -17.49 -13.06
N ILE A 131 -5.31 -16.23 -12.99
CA ILE A 131 -4.75 -15.61 -11.78
C ILE A 131 -5.75 -15.57 -10.63
N GLU A 132 -7.01 -15.20 -10.88
CA GLU A 132 -8.08 -15.23 -9.87
C GLU A 132 -8.28 -16.63 -9.28
N SER A 133 -8.07 -17.68 -10.07
CA SER A 133 -8.25 -19.07 -9.66
C SER A 133 -7.04 -19.70 -8.96
N LEU A 134 -5.89 -19.02 -8.90
CA LEU A 134 -4.68 -19.56 -8.26
C LEU A 134 -4.94 -19.78 -6.76
N PRO A 135 -4.66 -20.97 -6.21
CA PRO A 135 -4.86 -21.27 -4.79
C PRO A 135 -4.25 -20.23 -3.84
N SER A 136 -3.03 -19.78 -4.10
CA SER A 136 -2.37 -18.74 -3.31
C SER A 136 -3.06 -17.36 -3.39
N MET A 137 -3.68 -17.03 -4.53
CA MET A 137 -4.46 -15.80 -4.71
C MET A 137 -5.79 -15.89 -3.96
N VAL A 138 -6.46 -17.05 -4.05
CA VAL A 138 -7.68 -17.34 -3.27
C VAL A 138 -7.39 -17.29 -1.77
N LEU A 139 -6.24 -17.81 -1.34
CA LEU A 139 -5.80 -17.76 0.06
C LEU A 139 -5.58 -16.31 0.51
N LYS A 140 -4.87 -15.49 -0.27
CA LYS A 140 -4.68 -14.06 0.02
C LYS A 140 -6.00 -13.31 0.15
N ALA A 141 -6.93 -13.54 -0.77
CA ALA A 141 -8.25 -12.92 -0.74
C ALA A 141 -9.06 -13.37 0.49
N THR A 142 -9.04 -14.67 0.79
CA THR A 142 -9.71 -15.27 1.95
C THR A 142 -9.17 -14.71 3.26
N TRP A 143 -7.84 -14.73 3.42
CA TRP A 143 -7.17 -14.18 4.60
C TRP A 143 -7.47 -12.69 4.78
N THR A 144 -7.44 -11.91 3.69
CA THR A 144 -7.77 -10.47 3.73
C THR A 144 -9.21 -10.25 4.17
N ARG A 145 -10.16 -10.99 3.61
CA ARG A 145 -11.58 -10.90 3.98
C ARG A 145 -11.78 -11.20 5.47
N GLU A 146 -11.25 -12.33 5.95
CA GLU A 146 -11.43 -12.80 7.33
C GLU A 146 -10.75 -11.89 8.36
N ARG A 147 -9.58 -11.34 8.02
CA ARG A 147 -8.80 -10.52 8.96
C ARG A 147 -9.05 -9.03 8.87
N VAL A 148 -9.62 -8.53 7.76
CA VAL A 148 -9.83 -7.08 7.52
C VAL A 148 -11.30 -6.72 7.29
N ALA A 149 -12.05 -7.53 6.55
CA ALA A 149 -13.40 -7.17 6.09
C ALA A 149 -14.55 -7.69 6.98
N GLU A 150 -14.29 -8.64 7.88
CA GLU A 150 -15.31 -9.16 8.80
C GLU A 150 -15.57 -8.23 10.00
N ALA A 151 -16.84 -8.03 10.36
CA ALA A 151 -17.28 -7.05 11.38
C ALA A 151 -17.06 -7.49 12.81
N GLU A 152 -16.96 -8.79 13.03
CA GLU A 152 -16.76 -9.37 14.34
C GLU A 152 -15.29 -9.20 14.80
N THR A 153 -14.36 -8.97 13.86
CA THR A 153 -12.94 -8.75 14.15
C THR A 153 -12.72 -7.35 14.73
N PRO A 154 -12.11 -7.23 15.92
CA PRO A 154 -11.80 -5.94 16.55
C PRO A 154 -11.01 -5.01 15.61
N LEU A 155 -11.30 -3.70 15.64
CA LEU A 155 -10.64 -2.71 14.78
C LEU A 155 -9.10 -2.82 14.85
N CYS A 156 -8.56 -3.01 16.05
CA CYS A 156 -7.13 -3.09 16.27
C CYS A 156 -6.48 -4.28 15.56
N ASP A 157 -7.11 -5.46 15.61
CA ASP A 157 -6.69 -6.66 14.87
C ASP A 157 -6.80 -6.42 13.35
N ARG A 158 -7.88 -5.77 12.91
CA ARG A 158 -8.07 -5.42 11.49
C ARG A 158 -7.01 -4.46 10.98
N LEU A 159 -6.59 -3.47 11.78
CA LEU A 159 -5.53 -2.53 11.40
C LEU A 159 -4.17 -3.21 11.26
N VAL A 160 -3.85 -4.15 12.16
CA VAL A 160 -2.63 -4.97 12.04
C VAL A 160 -2.66 -5.78 10.75
N ALA A 161 -3.77 -6.46 10.49
CA ALA A 161 -3.94 -7.24 9.27
C ALA A 161 -3.88 -6.35 8.02
N PHE A 162 -4.54 -5.19 8.03
CA PHE A 162 -4.52 -4.25 6.92
C PHE A 162 -3.12 -3.71 6.62
N ALA A 163 -2.35 -3.37 7.66
CA ALA A 163 -0.96 -2.97 7.50
C ALA A 163 -0.09 -4.09 6.90
N ALA A 164 -0.35 -5.36 7.26
CA ALA A 164 0.31 -6.52 6.66
C ALA A 164 -0.10 -6.72 5.19
N VAL A 165 -1.37 -6.52 4.83
CA VAL A 165 -1.79 -6.55 3.41
C VAL A 165 -1.06 -5.46 2.60
N GLN A 166 -0.98 -4.24 3.12
CA GLN A 166 -0.36 -3.12 2.41
C GLN A 166 1.17 -3.27 2.34
N GLY A 167 1.80 -3.80 3.39
CA GLY A 167 3.26 -3.87 3.52
C GLY A 167 3.88 -5.17 3.02
N ILE A 168 3.26 -6.33 3.26
CA ILE A 168 3.84 -7.66 3.02
C ILE A 168 3.33 -8.27 1.71
N PHE A 169 2.01 -8.28 1.46
CA PHE A 169 1.40 -9.04 0.35
C PHE A 169 1.77 -8.60 -1.07
N ARG A 170 2.46 -7.46 -1.20
CA ARG A 170 2.96 -6.92 -2.48
C ARG A 170 4.47 -6.78 -2.53
N ALA A 171 5.16 -7.04 -1.41
CA ALA A 171 6.59 -6.81 -1.31
C ALA A 171 7.34 -7.62 -2.36
N SER A 172 6.98 -8.90 -2.53
CA SER A 172 7.65 -9.77 -3.50
C SER A 172 7.41 -9.35 -4.95
N SER A 173 6.18 -8.91 -5.27
CA SER A 173 5.84 -8.43 -6.61
C SER A 173 6.60 -7.14 -6.93
N PHE A 174 6.63 -6.17 -6.02
CA PHE A 174 7.39 -4.93 -6.24
C PHE A 174 8.89 -5.19 -6.39
N ALA A 175 9.48 -6.02 -5.53
CA ALA A 175 10.89 -6.40 -5.66
C ALA A 175 11.18 -7.08 -7.01
N SER A 176 10.27 -7.92 -7.50
CA SER A 176 10.43 -8.60 -8.79
C SER A 176 10.36 -7.66 -9.99
N VAL A 177 9.51 -6.64 -9.96
CA VAL A 177 9.51 -5.61 -11.01
C VAL A 177 10.76 -4.74 -10.93
N LEU A 178 11.18 -4.34 -9.73
CA LEU A 178 12.41 -3.56 -9.55
C LEU A 178 13.67 -4.33 -9.95
N TRP A 179 13.64 -5.66 -9.92
CA TRP A 179 14.69 -6.48 -10.52
C TRP A 179 14.79 -6.32 -12.04
N LEU A 180 13.67 -6.16 -12.75
CA LEU A 180 13.71 -5.87 -14.19
C LEU A 180 14.38 -4.51 -14.46
N LYS A 181 14.20 -3.54 -13.56
CA LYS A 181 14.88 -2.23 -13.63
C LYS A 181 16.40 -2.38 -13.55
N THR A 182 16.93 -3.25 -12.69
CA THR A 182 18.39 -3.46 -12.59
C THR A 182 18.97 -4.05 -13.88
N ARG A 183 18.14 -4.74 -14.66
CA ARG A 183 18.46 -5.27 -15.99
C ARG A 183 18.24 -4.26 -17.13
N GLY A 184 17.82 -3.03 -16.82
CA GLY A 184 17.56 -1.98 -17.82
C GLY A 184 16.26 -2.17 -18.61
N LEU A 185 15.31 -2.93 -18.08
CA LEU A 185 14.04 -3.25 -18.73
C LEU A 185 12.87 -2.49 -18.11
N MET A 186 11.90 -2.16 -18.96
CA MET A 186 10.58 -1.61 -18.65
C MET A 186 10.65 -0.38 -17.71
N PRO A 187 11.33 0.71 -18.12
CA PRO A 187 11.54 1.88 -17.27
C PRO A 187 10.22 2.54 -16.79
N GLY A 188 9.16 2.53 -17.60
CA GLY A 188 7.83 3.03 -17.25
C GLY A 188 7.16 2.17 -16.19
N LEU A 189 7.15 0.85 -16.38
CA LEU A 189 6.67 -0.12 -15.38
C LEU A 189 7.43 0.01 -14.05
N ALA A 190 8.75 0.17 -14.12
CA ALA A 190 9.59 0.35 -12.94
C ALA A 190 9.26 1.65 -12.20
N LEU A 191 9.17 2.79 -12.91
CA LEU A 191 8.82 4.07 -12.33
C LEU A 191 7.43 4.06 -11.69
N CYS A 192 6.44 3.46 -12.37
CA CYS A 192 5.11 3.22 -11.82
C CYS A 192 5.19 2.43 -10.51
N THR A 193 5.94 1.32 -10.49
CA THR A 193 6.12 0.48 -9.31
C THR A 193 6.77 1.25 -8.15
N GLU A 194 7.74 2.11 -8.42
CA GLU A 194 8.35 2.96 -7.39
C GLU A 194 7.33 3.91 -6.75
N ARG A 195 6.46 4.53 -7.56
CA ARG A 195 5.41 5.42 -7.06
C ARG A 195 4.36 4.67 -6.26
N ILE A 196 3.86 3.55 -6.78
CA ILE A 196 2.89 2.72 -6.07
C ILE A 196 3.50 2.18 -4.78
N SER A 197 4.73 1.66 -4.80
CA SER A 197 5.39 1.14 -3.60
C SER A 197 5.60 2.20 -2.52
N ARG A 198 5.94 3.44 -2.91
CA ARG A 198 5.99 4.58 -1.98
C ARG A 198 4.63 4.86 -1.35
N ASP A 199 3.58 4.89 -2.16
CA ASP A 199 2.21 5.15 -1.68
C ASP A 199 1.73 4.04 -0.73
N GLU A 200 2.02 2.78 -1.04
CA GLU A 200 1.66 1.66 -0.16
C GLU A 200 2.47 1.67 1.14
N SER A 201 3.73 2.11 1.12
CA SER A 201 4.49 2.34 2.36
C SER A 201 3.85 3.44 3.22
N LEU A 202 3.34 4.53 2.62
CA LEU A 202 2.58 5.57 3.31
C LEU A 202 1.33 4.99 3.96
N HIS A 203 0.60 4.13 3.25
CA HIS A 203 -0.61 3.49 3.76
C HIS A 203 -0.31 2.52 4.91
N THR A 204 0.77 1.74 4.83
CA THR A 204 1.22 0.86 5.91
C THR A 204 1.62 1.66 7.15
N ASP A 205 2.38 2.74 6.97
CA ASP A 205 2.78 3.63 8.05
C ASP A 205 1.56 4.28 8.71
N PHE A 206 0.55 4.65 7.91
CA PHE A 206 -0.68 5.25 8.43
C PHE A 206 -1.47 4.26 9.27
N ALA A 207 -1.59 3.01 8.83
CA ALA A 207 -2.23 1.97 9.63
C ALA A 207 -1.52 1.75 10.97
N CYS A 208 -0.17 1.82 10.99
CA CYS A 208 0.61 1.78 12.23
C CYS A 208 0.37 3.01 13.13
N LEU A 209 0.27 4.21 12.53
CA LEU A 209 -0.01 5.44 13.27
C LEU A 209 -1.39 5.38 13.94
N ILE A 210 -2.42 4.92 13.22
CA ILE A 210 -3.79 4.80 13.75
C ILE A 210 -3.87 3.73 14.85
N LEU A 211 -3.06 2.67 14.79
CA LEU A 211 -3.00 1.64 15.83
C LEU A 211 -2.50 2.20 17.18
N GLY A 212 -1.61 3.21 17.16
CA GLY A 212 -0.99 3.82 18.34
C GLY A 212 -1.97 4.38 19.40
N PRO A 213 -2.90 5.28 19.03
CA PRO A 213 -3.83 5.92 19.96
C PRO A 213 -5.03 5.05 20.40
N LEU A 214 -5.17 3.81 19.90
CA LEU A 214 -6.26 2.93 20.33
C LEU A 214 -6.07 2.48 21.79
N HIS A 215 -7.15 2.47 22.55
CA HIS A 215 -7.12 2.00 23.94
C HIS A 215 -6.93 0.49 24.01
N SER A 216 -7.63 -0.25 23.15
CA SER A 216 -7.62 -1.72 23.11
C SER A 216 -6.57 -2.24 22.13
N ARG A 217 -5.31 -1.83 22.30
CA ARG A 217 -4.22 -2.28 21.43
C ARG A 217 -3.97 -3.79 21.58
N PRO A 218 -3.70 -4.54 20.50
CA PRO A 218 -3.43 -5.96 20.59
C PRO A 218 -2.10 -6.18 21.31
N SER A 219 -1.95 -7.33 21.99
CA SER A 219 -0.66 -7.70 22.59
C SER A 219 0.42 -7.86 21.51
N PRO A 220 1.72 -7.66 21.85
CA PRO A 220 2.81 -7.93 20.92
C PRO A 220 2.73 -9.34 20.31
N ASP A 221 2.34 -10.35 21.10
CA ASP A 221 2.17 -11.72 20.62
C ASP A 221 1.07 -11.84 19.55
N ARG A 222 -0.04 -11.11 19.73
CA ARG A 222 -1.13 -11.08 18.75
C ARG A 222 -0.69 -10.39 17.46
N ILE A 223 0.04 -9.28 17.55
CA ILE A 223 0.59 -8.58 16.39
C ILE A 223 1.55 -9.51 15.63
N GLN A 224 2.50 -10.12 16.34
CA GLN A 224 3.45 -11.07 15.75
C GLN A 224 2.75 -12.26 15.10
N PHE A 225 1.69 -12.78 15.70
CA PHE A 225 0.91 -13.89 15.13
C PHE A 225 0.34 -13.51 13.76
N VAL A 226 -0.36 -12.38 13.65
CA VAL A 226 -0.96 -11.93 12.38
C VAL A 226 0.12 -11.67 11.32
N VAL A 227 1.24 -11.04 11.71
CA VAL A 227 2.35 -10.77 10.78
C VAL A 227 3.01 -12.07 10.30
N LYS A 228 3.23 -13.05 11.18
CA LYS A 228 3.77 -14.37 10.81
C LYS A 228 2.85 -15.09 9.84
N GLU A 229 1.54 -15.07 10.08
CA GLU A 229 0.58 -15.64 9.13
C GLU A 229 0.67 -14.97 7.76
N ALA A 230 0.78 -13.64 7.70
CA ALA A 230 0.93 -12.91 6.45
C ALA A 230 2.23 -13.28 5.71
N VAL A 231 3.34 -13.49 6.42
CA VAL A 231 4.61 -13.95 5.84
C VAL A 231 4.46 -15.32 5.20
N GLU A 232 3.80 -16.27 5.86
CA GLU A 232 3.61 -17.61 5.33
C GLU A 232 2.69 -17.62 4.10
N VAL A 233 1.63 -16.80 4.10
CA VAL A 233 0.77 -16.60 2.92
C VAL A 233 1.57 -16.02 1.74
N GLU A 234 2.42 -15.02 2.00
CA GLU A 234 3.24 -14.39 0.96
C GLU A 234 4.30 -15.36 0.40
N ARG A 235 4.91 -16.19 1.26
CA ARG A 235 5.86 -17.23 0.84
C ARG A 235 5.22 -18.25 -0.08
N LEU A 236 4.03 -18.73 0.28
CA LEU A 236 3.29 -19.67 -0.56
C LEU A 236 2.95 -19.04 -1.91
N PHE A 237 2.52 -17.78 -1.90
CA PHE A 237 2.28 -17.02 -3.13
C PHE A 237 3.53 -16.90 -4.01
N VAL A 238 4.69 -16.59 -3.43
CA VAL A 238 5.93 -16.53 -4.23
C VAL A 238 6.25 -17.88 -4.84
N HIS A 239 6.15 -18.95 -4.07
CA HIS A 239 6.46 -20.30 -4.55
C HIS A 239 5.50 -20.77 -5.65
N GLU A 240 4.21 -20.44 -5.57
CA GLU A 240 3.17 -20.95 -6.48
C GLU A 240 2.93 -20.04 -7.68
N ALA A 241 2.79 -18.74 -7.44
CA ALA A 241 2.26 -17.78 -8.42
C ALA A 241 3.31 -16.81 -8.96
N LEU A 242 4.50 -16.74 -8.37
CA LEU A 242 5.55 -15.80 -8.77
C LEU A 242 6.89 -16.52 -8.96
N PRO A 243 7.13 -17.19 -10.09
CA PRO A 243 8.34 -17.98 -10.33
C PRO A 243 9.57 -17.07 -10.56
N VAL A 244 10.07 -16.44 -9.50
CA VAL A 244 11.13 -15.42 -9.57
C VAL A 244 12.46 -15.93 -10.13
N ASP A 245 12.73 -17.24 -10.01
CA ASP A 245 13.93 -17.85 -10.60
C ASP A 245 13.91 -17.76 -12.14
N SER A 246 12.73 -17.68 -12.76
CA SER A 246 12.58 -17.56 -14.22
C SER A 246 13.12 -16.25 -14.80
N ILE A 247 13.22 -15.21 -13.97
CA ILE A 247 13.80 -13.90 -14.32
C ILE A 247 15.21 -13.71 -13.73
N GLY A 248 15.78 -14.77 -13.14
CA GLY A 248 17.12 -14.77 -12.54
C GLY A 248 17.19 -14.23 -11.12
N LEU A 249 16.06 -14.09 -10.42
CA LEU A 249 16.02 -13.67 -9.02
C LEU A 249 15.89 -14.90 -8.11
N ASN A 250 16.65 -14.94 -7.02
CA ASN A 250 16.72 -16.12 -6.16
C ASN A 250 15.49 -16.24 -5.23
N ALA A 251 14.72 -17.33 -5.34
CA ALA A 251 13.54 -17.55 -4.51
C ALA A 251 13.81 -17.61 -2.99
N ILE A 252 14.98 -18.12 -2.57
CA ILE A 252 15.38 -18.14 -1.14
C ILE A 252 15.59 -16.70 -0.66
N TRP A 253 16.27 -15.88 -1.44
CA TRP A 253 16.47 -14.46 -1.12
C TRP A 253 15.14 -13.70 -1.13
N MET A 254 14.18 -14.06 -1.97
CA MET A 254 12.83 -13.49 -1.89
C MET A 254 12.18 -13.80 -0.54
N GLY A 255 12.33 -15.04 -0.05
CA GLY A 255 11.89 -15.43 1.30
C GLY A 255 12.52 -14.58 2.40
N HIS A 256 13.84 -14.33 2.32
CA HIS A 256 14.56 -13.45 3.27
C HIS A 256 14.10 -11.99 3.18
N TYR A 257 13.77 -11.50 1.98
CA TYR A 257 13.26 -10.16 1.79
C TYR A 257 11.87 -9.99 2.43
N ILE A 258 10.99 -10.98 2.30
CA ILE A 258 9.67 -10.99 2.96
C ILE A 258 9.83 -10.92 4.49
N GLU A 259 10.75 -11.69 5.06
CA GLU A 259 11.08 -11.65 6.50
C GLU A 259 11.59 -10.26 6.93
N PHE A 260 12.49 -9.67 6.15
CA PHE A 260 13.01 -8.32 6.40
C PHE A 260 11.88 -7.27 6.42
N VAL A 261 10.95 -7.34 5.46
CA VAL A 261 9.80 -6.44 5.39
C VAL A 261 8.86 -6.65 6.59
N ALA A 262 8.63 -7.90 6.99
CA ALA A 262 7.81 -8.23 8.16
C ALA A 262 8.41 -7.70 9.47
N ASP A 263 9.71 -7.85 9.68
CA ASP A 263 10.41 -7.30 10.84
C ASP A 263 10.34 -5.77 10.87
N ARG A 264 10.48 -5.11 9.71
CA ARG A 264 10.30 -3.66 9.61
C ARG A 264 8.89 -3.27 10.04
N LEU A 265 7.86 -4.00 9.60
CA LEU A 265 6.47 -3.76 9.99
C LEU A 265 6.27 -3.95 11.51
N LEU A 266 6.81 -5.03 12.09
CA LEU A 266 6.75 -5.28 13.54
C LEU A 266 7.36 -4.14 14.35
N VAL A 267 8.54 -3.66 13.96
CA VAL A 267 9.21 -2.53 14.63
C VAL A 267 8.36 -1.26 14.52
N ARG A 268 7.72 -1.00 13.37
CA ARG A 268 6.80 0.15 13.21
C ARG A 268 5.57 0.05 14.10
N MET A 269 5.11 -1.17 14.38
CA MET A 269 4.06 -1.45 15.37
C MET A 269 4.60 -1.59 16.79
N GLY A 270 5.84 -1.19 17.09
CA GLY A 270 6.42 -1.23 18.43
C GLY A 270 6.65 -2.63 19.00
N CYS A 271 6.78 -3.64 18.13
CA CYS A 271 7.16 -5.01 18.50
C CYS A 271 8.62 -5.28 18.19
N ASP A 272 9.20 -6.26 18.90
CA ASP A 272 10.53 -6.77 18.58
C ASP A 272 10.53 -7.53 17.25
N LYS A 273 11.72 -7.55 16.62
CA LYS A 273 11.97 -8.35 15.42
C LYS A 273 11.84 -9.84 15.74
N VAL A 274 11.28 -10.58 14.78
CA VAL A 274 11.11 -12.03 14.86
C VAL A 274 12.17 -12.75 14.04
N TYR A 275 12.42 -12.30 12.81
CA TYR A 275 13.26 -13.04 11.86
C TYR A 275 14.73 -12.64 11.92
N ASN A 276 15.00 -11.36 12.17
CA ASN A 276 16.32 -10.73 12.18
C ASN A 276 17.10 -10.89 10.87
N THR A 277 16.40 -11.10 9.76
CA THR A 277 16.97 -11.27 8.44
C THR A 277 17.31 -9.91 7.82
N PRO A 278 18.54 -9.70 7.31
CA PRO A 278 18.89 -8.46 6.63
C PRO A 278 18.21 -8.37 5.25
N ASN A 279 18.09 -7.15 4.70
CA ASN A 279 17.61 -6.97 3.33
C ASN A 279 18.60 -7.62 2.33
N PRO A 280 18.19 -8.63 1.55
CA PRO A 280 19.07 -9.27 0.57
C PRO A 280 19.15 -8.51 -0.76
N PHE A 281 18.30 -7.49 -0.97
CA PHE A 281 18.21 -6.75 -2.23
C PHE A 281 18.61 -5.29 -2.05
N ASP A 282 19.82 -4.94 -2.47
CA ASP A 282 20.36 -3.58 -2.43
C ASP A 282 19.63 -2.60 -3.38
N PHE A 283 19.07 -3.11 -4.47
CA PHE A 283 18.27 -2.36 -5.44
C PHE A 283 16.87 -1.99 -4.94
N VAL A 284 16.39 -2.64 -3.86
CA VAL A 284 15.10 -2.29 -3.26
C VAL A 284 15.33 -1.30 -2.14
N VAL A 285 15.19 -0.02 -2.47
CA VAL A 285 15.15 1.05 -1.47
C VAL A 285 13.72 1.19 -1.00
N ILE A 286 13.40 0.60 0.16
CA ILE A 286 12.13 0.89 0.81
C ILE A 286 12.22 2.32 1.36
N PRO A 287 11.47 3.30 0.82
CA PRO A 287 11.57 4.67 1.28
C PRO A 287 11.29 4.69 2.79
N ALA A 288 12.25 5.17 3.57
CA ALA A 288 11.94 5.60 4.92
C ALA A 288 11.08 6.85 4.79
N LEU A 289 9.79 6.74 5.06
CA LEU A 289 8.97 7.93 5.16
C LEU A 289 9.38 8.69 6.41
N ALA A 290 10.03 9.83 6.16
CA ALA A 290 9.90 11.09 6.88
C ALA A 290 9.26 10.95 8.28
N GLY A 291 10.05 10.47 9.23
CA GLY A 291 9.63 10.27 10.63
C GLY A 291 10.77 10.34 11.65
N SER A 292 12.03 10.41 11.21
CA SER A 292 13.15 10.78 12.06
C SER A 292 13.31 12.30 12.13
N ARG A 293 12.35 13.01 12.75
CA ARG A 293 12.42 14.43 13.17
C ARG A 293 12.82 15.52 12.14
N ASN A 294 13.18 15.20 10.90
CA ASN A 294 13.88 16.12 9.99
C ASN A 294 13.17 16.37 8.66
N PHE A 295 11.89 16.03 8.50
CA PHE A 295 11.10 16.61 7.42
C PHE A 295 10.53 17.93 7.91
N GLU A 296 11.32 19.00 7.80
CA GLU A 296 10.75 20.33 7.77
C GLU A 296 9.86 20.37 6.53
N LEU A 297 8.54 20.24 6.73
CA LEU A 297 7.56 20.73 5.77
C LEU A 297 8.03 22.14 5.40
N SER A 298 8.54 22.30 4.17
CA SER A 298 8.99 23.61 3.70
C SER A 298 7.88 24.63 4.03
N GLU A 299 8.25 25.85 4.41
CA GLU A 299 7.27 26.90 4.77
C GLU A 299 6.18 27.12 3.69
N TYR A 300 6.38 26.60 2.47
CA TYR A 300 5.43 26.56 1.36
C TYR A 300 4.23 25.59 1.53
N SER A 301 4.32 24.59 2.40
CA SER A 301 3.27 23.56 2.57
C SER A 301 2.22 23.94 3.62
N ARG A 302 2.43 25.03 4.37
CA ARG A 302 1.47 25.54 5.35
C ARG A 302 0.76 26.75 4.74
N PRO A 303 -0.58 26.79 4.72
CA PRO A 303 -1.27 28.02 4.34
C PRO A 303 -0.79 29.14 5.26
N LYS A 304 -0.30 30.23 4.68
CA LYS A 304 0.09 31.42 5.44
C LYS A 304 -1.15 31.93 6.15
N ARG A 305 -1.33 31.60 7.43
CA ARG A 305 -2.35 32.23 8.26
C ARG A 305 -2.05 33.72 8.24
N VAL A 306 -2.99 34.52 7.77
CA VAL A 306 -2.96 35.97 7.97
C VAL A 306 -2.95 36.15 9.48
N LYS A 307 -1.81 36.54 10.05
CA LYS A 307 -1.79 37.14 11.37
C LYS A 307 -2.43 38.51 11.19
N GLU A 308 -3.62 38.72 11.74
CA GLU A 308 -3.97 39.96 12.48
C GLU A 308 -5.46 40.05 12.85
N ASN A 309 -5.69 40.39 14.13
CA ASN A 309 -6.72 41.27 14.68
C ASN A 309 -7.93 41.61 13.79
N THR A 310 -8.78 40.63 13.51
CA THR A 310 -10.15 40.91 13.08
C THR A 310 -11.09 40.14 13.99
N GLN A 311 -11.73 40.87 14.90
CA GLN A 311 -12.88 40.38 15.65
C GLN A 311 -13.95 39.97 14.63
N PHE A 312 -14.23 38.67 14.56
CA PHE A 312 -15.34 38.14 13.78
C PHE A 312 -16.61 38.33 14.61
N THR A 313 -17.37 39.39 14.34
CA THR A 313 -18.73 39.55 14.88
C THR A 313 -19.72 38.93 13.92
N VAL A 314 -20.47 37.93 14.39
CA VAL A 314 -21.55 37.29 13.63
C VAL A 314 -22.84 38.00 14.01
N ASP A 315 -23.05 39.18 13.44
CA ASP A 315 -24.34 39.85 13.43
C ASP A 315 -24.62 40.25 11.98
N GLU A 316 -25.17 39.32 11.21
CA GLU A 316 -26.05 39.61 10.09
C GLU A 316 -26.73 38.30 9.67
N ASP A 317 -28.05 38.28 9.84
CA ASP A 317 -28.96 37.16 9.64
C ASP A 317 -28.78 36.47 8.27
N PHE A 318 -28.49 35.17 8.29
CA PHE A 318 -28.86 34.19 7.24
C PHE A 318 -29.09 32.80 7.84
#